data_AF-A0A9W6G9T3-F1
#
_entry.id   AF-A0A9W6G9T3-F1
#
_cell.length_a   1.000
_cell.length_b   1.000
_cell.length_c   1.000
_cell.angle_alpha   90.00
_cell.angle_beta   90.00
_cell.angle_gamma   90.00
#
_symmetry.space_group_name_H-M   'P 1'
#
loop_
_entity.id
_entity.type
_entity.pdbx_description
1 polymer ?
#
loop_
_entity_poly.entity_id
_entity_poly.type
_entity_poly.pdbx_seq_one_letter_code
_entity_poly.pdbx_strand_id
1 'polypeptide(L)'
;MDHPLGFALTDESGTRAAAGRTLRLIGHVHSPAEFLIGEDTADATVWVLDVARGELHPLNRDRERTERFLAAFGAYLHDGPPAPAPMVLDARQAAERLALLRAGKVAPRAPARPAVPHRKRLRRLLEALERADPDALAASWWCGSIEQAKDDLL
;
A
#
# COMPACT_ATOMS: atom_id res chain seq x y z
N MET A 1 -5.82 10.31 -7.05
CA MET A 1 -5.29 9.12 -7.76
C MET A 1 -5.09 8.07 -6.70
N ASP A 2 -5.67 6.89 -6.86
CA ASP A 2 -5.58 5.82 -5.86
C ASP A 2 -4.22 5.13 -5.98
N HIS A 3 -3.48 5.11 -4.88
CA HIS A 3 -2.25 4.37 -4.77
C HIS A 3 -2.57 2.85 -4.69
N PRO A 4 -1.72 1.94 -5.22
CA PRO A 4 -1.96 0.50 -5.11
C PRO A 4 -2.14 -0.04 -3.69
N LEU A 5 -1.65 0.68 -2.69
CA LEU A 5 -1.89 0.40 -1.26
C LEU A 5 -3.24 0.92 -0.74
N GLY A 6 -4.13 1.40 -1.62
CA GLY A 6 -5.43 1.94 -1.28
C GLY A 6 -5.45 3.40 -0.82
N PHE A 7 -4.31 4.10 -0.76
CA PHE A 7 -4.27 5.49 -0.32
C PHE A 7 -4.78 6.44 -1.40
N ALA A 8 -5.70 7.32 -1.03
CA ALA A 8 -6.15 8.42 -1.86
C ALA A 8 -5.96 9.72 -1.08
N LEU A 9 -4.96 10.52 -1.44
CA LEU A 9 -4.76 11.86 -0.90
C LEU A 9 -5.53 12.89 -1.73
N THR A 10 -6.18 13.82 -1.05
CA THR A 10 -7.08 14.83 -1.61
C THR A 10 -6.93 16.14 -0.83
N ASP A 11 -7.21 17.26 -1.48
CA ASP A 11 -7.29 18.56 -0.80
C ASP A 11 -8.68 18.79 -0.19
N GLU A 12 -9.22 17.74 0.45
CA GLU A 12 -10.56 17.78 1.02
C GLU A 12 -10.70 18.86 2.09
N SER A 13 -11.85 19.52 2.06
CA SER A 13 -12.16 20.66 2.92
C SER A 13 -13.05 20.18 4.07
N GLY A 14 -12.46 19.55 5.08
CA GLY A 14 -13.18 19.06 6.25
C GLY A 14 -12.29 18.97 7.47
N THR A 15 -12.86 19.18 8.66
CA THR A 15 -12.18 18.94 9.93
C THR A 15 -12.93 17.90 10.75
N ARG A 16 -12.18 17.09 11.50
CA ARG A 16 -12.74 16.06 12.37
C ARG A 16 -11.99 16.03 13.69
N ALA A 17 -12.74 16.03 14.79
CA ALA A 17 -12.18 15.84 16.12
C ALA A 17 -12.09 14.34 16.45
N ALA A 18 -10.93 13.87 16.91
CA ALA A 18 -10.72 12.49 17.34
C ALA A 18 -9.58 12.41 18.37
N ALA A 19 -9.77 11.61 19.43
CA ALA A 19 -8.77 11.39 20.49
C ALA A 19 -8.05 12.68 20.98
N GLY A 20 -8.82 13.77 21.18
CA GLY A 20 -8.32 15.06 21.66
C GLY A 20 -7.60 15.93 20.61
N ARG A 21 -7.56 15.51 19.34
CA ARG A 21 -6.94 16.23 18.22
C ARG A 21 -8.00 16.75 17.25
N THR A 22 -7.66 17.82 16.54
CA THR A 22 -8.46 18.32 15.41
C THR A 22 -7.69 18.07 14.13
N LEU A 23 -8.22 17.18 13.29
CA LEU A 23 -7.61 16.77 12.04
C LEU A 23 -8.26 17.51 10.88
N ARG A 24 -7.47 18.13 10.00
CA ARG A 24 -7.89 18.51 8.66
C ARG A 24 -7.82 17.26 7.78
N LEU A 25 -8.95 16.85 7.20
CA LEU A 25 -9.00 15.66 6.36
C LEU A 25 -8.24 15.91 5.06
N ILE A 26 -7.37 14.98 4.70
CA ILE A 26 -6.52 15.05 3.51
C ILE A 26 -6.58 13.78 2.66
N GLY A 27 -7.52 12.87 2.94
CA GLY A 27 -7.67 11.65 2.16
C GLY A 27 -8.27 10.47 2.93
N HIS A 28 -8.12 9.28 2.37
CA HIS A 28 -8.56 8.02 2.96
C HIS A 28 -7.70 6.83 2.52
N VAL A 29 -7.86 5.70 3.22
CA VAL A 29 -7.28 4.39 2.83
C VAL A 29 -8.42 3.44 2.48
N HIS A 30 -8.41 2.90 1.26
CA HIS A 30 -9.41 2.04 0.60
C HIS A 30 -10.80 2.67 0.42
N SER A 31 -11.37 3.23 1.49
CA SER A 31 -12.69 3.85 1.49
C SER A 31 -12.77 4.94 2.57
N PRO A 32 -13.42 6.08 2.28
CA PRO A 32 -13.65 7.14 3.28
C PRO A 32 -14.57 6.70 4.42
N ALA A 33 -15.28 5.57 4.28
CA ALA A 33 -16.10 4.99 5.33
C ALA A 33 -15.32 4.17 6.36
N GLU A 34 -14.09 3.74 6.04
CA GLU A 34 -13.28 2.86 6.89
C GLU A 34 -12.15 3.62 7.57
N PHE A 35 -11.27 4.24 6.77
CA PHE A 35 -10.06 4.89 7.26
C PHE A 35 -9.88 6.24 6.61
N LEU A 36 -9.90 7.30 7.42
CA LEU A 36 -9.64 8.66 6.96
C LEU A 36 -8.20 9.06 7.28
N ILE A 37 -7.57 9.80 6.38
CA ILE A 37 -6.25 10.39 6.58
C ILE A 37 -6.44 11.84 6.96
N GLY A 38 -5.84 12.27 8.06
CA GLY A 38 -5.95 13.62 8.58
C GLY A 38 -4.62 14.21 9.01
N GLU A 39 -4.46 15.50 8.76
CA GLU A 39 -3.34 16.31 9.26
C GLU A 39 -3.77 17.03 10.54
N ASP A 40 -3.03 16.85 11.63
CA ASP A 40 -3.29 17.56 12.88
C ASP A 40 -3.06 19.07 12.68
N THR A 41 -4.09 19.85 12.97
CA THR A 41 -4.04 21.32 12.83
C THR A 41 -3.06 21.99 13.79
N ALA A 42 -2.61 21.31 14.84
CA ALA A 42 -1.67 21.87 15.81
C ALA A 42 -0.20 21.77 15.39
N ASP A 43 0.20 20.66 14.76
CA ASP A 43 1.62 20.35 14.48
C ASP A 43 1.89 19.79 13.07
N ALA A 44 0.86 19.71 12.22
CA ALA A 44 0.89 19.17 10.86
C ALA A 44 1.27 17.68 10.75
N THR A 45 1.26 16.92 11.85
CA THR A 45 1.48 15.47 11.81
C THR A 45 0.33 14.75 11.14
N VAL A 46 0.62 13.67 10.42
CA VAL A 46 -0.39 12.92 9.67
C VAL A 46 -0.78 11.66 10.41
N TRP A 47 -2.08 11.44 10.50
CA TRP A 47 -2.72 10.35 11.23
C TRP A 47 -3.72 9.63 10.35
N VAL A 48 -3.96 8.36 10.65
CA VAL A 48 -5.10 7.60 10.15
C VAL A 48 -6.13 7.45 11.26
N LEU A 49 -7.37 7.80 10.95
CA LEU A 49 -8.54 7.61 11.80
C LEU A 49 -9.30 6.37 11.35
N ASP A 50 -9.36 5.34 12.21
CA ASP A 50 -10.33 4.25 12.09
C ASP A 50 -11.72 4.82 12.39
N VAL A 51 -12.57 4.91 11.37
CA VAL A 51 -13.91 5.51 11.48
C VAL A 51 -14.83 4.68 12.38
N ALA A 52 -14.65 3.35 12.40
CA ALA A 52 -15.50 2.44 13.15
C ALA A 52 -15.14 2.43 14.65
N ARG A 53 -13.85 2.50 14.97
CA ARG A 53 -13.35 2.47 16.36
C ARG A 53 -13.14 3.87 16.96
N GLY A 54 -13.02 4.90 16.12
CA GLY A 54 -12.63 6.24 16.54
C GLY A 54 -11.16 6.33 17.00
N GLU A 55 -10.34 5.35 16.64
CA GLU A 55 -8.93 5.26 17.02
C GLU A 55 -8.04 6.04 16.05
N LEU A 56 -6.99 6.66 16.58
CA LEU A 56 -5.98 7.34 15.79
C LEU A 56 -4.68 6.55 15.78
N HIS A 57 -4.15 6.34 14.57
CA HIS A 57 -2.87 5.71 14.33
C HIS A 57 -1.91 6.70 13.67
N PRO A 58 -0.69 6.87 14.18
CA PRO A 58 0.29 7.75 13.55
C PRO A 58 0.70 7.21 12.18
N LEU A 59 0.75 8.07 11.16
CA LEU A 59 1.13 7.72 9.80
C LEU A 59 2.53 8.21 9.45
N ASN A 60 2.71 9.53 9.45
CA ASN A 60 3.96 10.20 9.10
C ASN A 60 4.02 11.57 9.77
N ARG A 61 5.21 12.15 9.85
CA ARG A 61 5.41 13.46 10.47
C ARG A 61 4.77 14.62 9.72
N ASP A 62 4.57 14.49 8.41
CA ASP A 62 3.90 15.49 7.58
C ASP A 62 3.38 14.85 6.27
N ARG A 63 2.61 15.63 5.50
CA ARG A 63 2.04 15.19 4.22
C ARG A 63 3.11 14.87 3.18
N GLU A 64 4.19 15.67 3.11
CA GLU A 64 5.26 15.45 2.14
C GLU A 64 5.94 14.10 2.35
N ARG A 65 6.20 13.72 3.61
CA ARG A 65 6.74 12.41 3.98
C ARG A 65 5.78 11.28 3.65
N THR A 66 4.48 11.48 3.87
CA THR A 66 3.45 10.53 3.45
C THR A 66 3.50 10.28 1.94
N GLU A 67 3.57 11.34 1.14
CA GLU A 67 3.67 11.27 -0.32
C GLU A 67 4.97 10.58 -0.76
N ARG A 68 6.10 10.82 -0.08
CA ARG A 68 7.38 10.13 -0.33
C ARG A 68 7.30 8.63 -0.02
N PHE A 69 6.63 8.23 1.07
CA PHE A 69 6.38 6.82 1.40
C PHE A 69 5.56 6.15 0.29
N LEU A 70 4.44 6.77 -0.11
CA LEU A 70 3.62 6.28 -1.20
C LEU A 70 4.42 6.17 -2.51
N ALA A 71 5.18 7.19 -2.88
CA ALA A 71 6.02 7.14 -4.07
C ALA A 71 7.05 5.99 -4.02
N ALA A 72 7.66 5.73 -2.85
CA ALA A 72 8.61 4.64 -2.68
C ALA A 72 7.95 3.26 -2.86
N PHE A 73 6.75 3.05 -2.29
CA PHE A 73 5.98 1.83 -2.52
C PHE A 73 5.51 1.69 -3.97
N GLY A 74 5.06 2.78 -4.60
CA GLY A 74 4.71 2.80 -6.02
C GLY A 74 5.89 2.39 -6.91
N ALA A 75 7.09 2.87 -6.61
CA ALA A 75 8.30 2.47 -7.32
C ALA A 75 8.66 0.99 -7.07
N TYR A 76 8.53 0.51 -5.83
CA TYR A 76 8.76 -0.90 -5.48
C TYR A 76 7.85 -1.83 -6.30
N LEU A 77 6.56 -1.50 -6.38
CA LEU A 77 5.57 -2.25 -7.14
C LEU A 77 5.82 -2.18 -8.65
N HIS A 78 6.13 -0.99 -9.17
CA HIS A 78 6.40 -0.79 -10.59
C HIS A 78 7.61 -1.57 -11.11
N ASP A 79 8.67 -1.66 -10.29
CA ASP A 79 9.90 -2.41 -10.62
C ASP A 79 9.72 -3.94 -10.53
N GLY A 80 8.59 -4.39 -9.96
CA GLY A 80 8.24 -5.80 -9.75
C GLY A 80 7.73 -6.53 -11.00
N PRO A 81 7.49 -7.85 -10.91
CA PRO A 81 6.79 -8.55 -11.96
C PRO A 81 5.38 -7.97 -12.13
N PRO A 82 4.84 -7.89 -13.36
CA PRO A 82 3.47 -7.43 -13.56
C PRO A 82 2.51 -8.36 -12.82
N ALA A 83 1.50 -7.78 -12.15
CA ALA A 83 0.45 -8.55 -11.52
C ALA A 83 -0.16 -9.53 -12.54
N PRO A 84 -0.39 -10.80 -12.16
CA PRO A 84 -1.02 -11.75 -13.07
C PRO A 84 -2.42 -11.24 -13.42
N ALA A 85 -2.71 -11.15 -14.72
CA ALA A 85 -4.03 -10.76 -15.17
C ALA A 85 -5.08 -11.75 -14.60
N PRO A 86 -6.23 -11.26 -14.11
CA PRO A 86 -7.31 -12.13 -13.66
C PRO A 86 -7.72 -13.04 -14.82
N MET A 87 -7.70 -14.34 -14.57
CA MET A 87 -8.03 -15.35 -15.57
C MET A 87 -9.44 -15.86 -15.29
N VAL A 88 -10.37 -15.52 -16.17
CA VAL A 88 -11.71 -16.12 -16.19
C VAL A 88 -11.65 -17.32 -17.11
N LEU A 89 -11.95 -18.50 -16.59
CA LEU A 89 -12.07 -19.73 -17.36
C LEU A 89 -13.52 -20.19 -17.34
N ASP A 90 -14.04 -20.57 -18.49
CA ASP A 90 -15.28 -21.35 -18.53
C ASP A 90 -15.04 -22.80 -18.03
N ALA A 91 -16.13 -23.54 -17.79
CA ALA A 91 -16.04 -24.89 -17.23
C ALA A 91 -15.20 -25.85 -18.08
N ARG A 92 -15.23 -25.71 -19.41
CA ARG A 92 -14.45 -26.55 -20.33
C ARG A 92 -12.98 -26.19 -20.26
N GLN A 93 -12.65 -24.90 -20.28
CA GLN A 93 -11.29 -24.39 -20.15
C GLN A 93 -10.67 -24.75 -18.79
N ALA A 94 -11.47 -24.73 -17.72
CA ALA A 94 -11.04 -25.19 -16.40
C ALA A 94 -10.72 -26.69 -16.38
N ALA A 95 -11.57 -27.52 -16.99
CA ALA A 95 -11.36 -28.96 -17.09
C ALA A 95 -10.10 -29.31 -17.92
N GLU A 96 -9.89 -28.63 -19.05
CA GLU A 96 -8.71 -28.79 -19.89
C GLU A 96 -7.43 -28.38 -19.14
N ARG A 97 -7.47 -27.26 -18.41
CA ARG A 97 -6.32 -26.80 -17.61
C ARG A 97 -6.03 -27.71 -16.42
N LEU A 98 -7.05 -28.27 -15.80
CA LEU A 98 -6.91 -29.28 -14.74
C LEU A 98 -6.27 -30.57 -15.26
N ALA A 99 -6.65 -31.02 -16.47
CA ALA A 99 -6.04 -32.19 -17.10
C ALA A 99 -4.55 -31.95 -17.41
N LEU A 100 -4.20 -30.76 -17.91
CA LEU A 100 -2.80 -30.38 -18.12
C LEU A 100 -1.99 -30.32 -16.81
N LEU A 101 -2.60 -29.82 -15.74
CA LEU A 101 -2.01 -29.80 -14.38
C LEU A 101 -1.71 -31.21 -13.89
N ARG A 102 -2.70 -32.12 -13.98
CA ARG A 102 -2.55 -33.53 -13.58
C ARG A 102 -1.49 -34.26 -14.40
N ALA A 103 -1.34 -33.88 -15.67
CA ALA A 103 -0.31 -34.44 -16.56
C ALA A 103 1.09 -33.82 -16.37
N GLY A 104 1.26 -32.85 -15.45
CA GLY A 104 2.52 -32.14 -15.25
C GLY A 104 2.93 -31.23 -16.42
N LYS A 105 1.98 -30.87 -17.30
CA LYS A 105 2.24 -30.10 -18.54
C LYS A 105 2.00 -28.60 -18.39
N VAL A 106 1.62 -28.12 -17.21
CA VAL A 106 1.45 -26.67 -16.95
C VAL A 106 2.79 -26.07 -16.57
N ALA A 107 3.38 -25.32 -17.51
CA ALA A 107 4.54 -24.49 -17.23
C ALA A 107 4.09 -23.11 -16.70
N PRO A 108 4.80 -22.52 -15.72
CA PRO A 108 4.59 -21.14 -15.34
C PRO A 108 4.81 -20.23 -16.55
N ARG A 109 3.92 -19.25 -16.73
CA ARG A 109 4.11 -18.24 -17.79
C ARG A 109 5.32 -17.38 -17.42
N ALA A 110 6.28 -17.28 -18.33
CA ALA A 110 7.42 -16.39 -18.13
C ALA A 110 6.94 -14.93 -17.97
N PRO A 111 7.55 -14.14 -17.07
CA PRO A 111 7.17 -12.76 -16.86
C PRO A 111 7.40 -11.93 -18.13
N ALA A 112 6.51 -10.98 -18.41
CA ALA A 112 6.55 -10.15 -19.62
C ALA A 112 7.72 -9.15 -19.65
N ARG A 113 8.30 -8.84 -18.48
CA ARG A 113 9.46 -7.95 -18.31
C ARG A 113 10.43 -8.60 -17.33
N PRO A 114 11.76 -8.47 -17.54
CA PRO A 114 12.71 -8.84 -16.49
C PRO A 114 12.50 -7.91 -15.29
N ALA A 115 11.87 -8.45 -14.25
CA ALA A 115 11.67 -7.74 -13.00
C ALA A 115 13.01 -7.48 -12.32
N VAL A 116 13.14 -6.33 -11.65
CA VAL A 116 14.29 -6.12 -10.76
C VAL A 116 14.20 -7.17 -9.65
N PRO A 117 15.30 -7.87 -9.30
CA PRO A 117 15.25 -8.88 -8.25
C PRO A 117 14.66 -8.33 -6.96
N HIS A 118 13.73 -9.08 -6.34
CA HIS A 118 13.02 -8.68 -5.12
C HIS A 118 13.95 -8.04 -4.08
N ARG A 119 15.03 -8.74 -3.72
CA ARG A 119 16.02 -8.25 -2.74
C ARG A 119 16.55 -6.85 -3.04
N LYS A 120 16.73 -6.49 -4.31
CA LYS A 120 17.21 -5.16 -4.73
C LYS A 120 16.09 -4.12 -4.65
N ARG A 121 14.86 -4.48 -5.02
CA ARG A 121 13.68 -3.62 -4.84
C ARG A 121 13.42 -3.33 -3.37
N LEU A 122 13.37 -4.37 -2.53
CA LEU A 122 13.15 -4.27 -1.09
C LEU A 122 14.20 -3.41 -0.41
N ARG A 123 15.50 -3.61 -0.74
CA ARG A 123 16.56 -2.75 -0.20
C ARG A 123 16.34 -1.27 -0.55
N ARG A 124 16.02 -0.97 -1.81
CA ARG A 124 15.73 0.41 -2.24
C ARG A 124 14.52 1.00 -1.54
N LEU A 125 13.46 0.20 -1.35
CA LEU A 125 12.26 0.60 -0.61
C LEU A 125 12.65 0.99 0.81
N LEU A 126 13.29 0.09 1.57
CA LEU A 126 13.67 0.35 2.96
C LEU A 126 14.60 1.57 3.10
N GLU A 127 15.60 1.70 2.21
CA GLU A 127 16.48 2.88 2.18
C GLU A 127 15.73 4.18 1.87
N ALA A 128 14.69 4.13 1.04
CA ALA A 128 13.85 5.29 0.71
C ALA A 128 12.94 5.68 1.88
N LEU A 129 12.32 4.70 2.54
CA LEU A 129 11.46 4.94 3.70
C LEU A 129 12.26 5.50 4.88
N GLU A 130 13.41 4.89 5.20
CA GLU A 130 14.32 5.34 6.27
C GLU A 130 14.77 6.79 6.04
N ARG A 131 15.12 7.14 4.80
CA ARG A 131 15.52 8.51 4.44
C ARG A 131 14.34 9.49 4.50
N ALA A 132 13.15 9.04 4.15
CA ALA A 132 11.97 9.88 4.10
C ALA A 132 11.49 10.21 5.51
N ASP A 133 11.29 9.21 6.38
CA ASP A 133 10.73 9.38 7.72
C ASP A 133 11.06 8.18 8.64
N PRO A 134 12.22 8.19 9.33
CA PRO A 134 12.64 7.05 10.14
C PRO A 134 11.71 6.82 11.35
N ASP A 135 11.15 7.89 11.92
CA ASP A 135 10.23 7.81 13.05
C ASP A 135 8.93 7.07 12.67
N ALA A 136 8.49 7.19 11.42
CA ALA A 136 7.31 6.51 10.90
C ALA A 136 7.51 4.99 10.72
N LEU A 137 8.76 4.51 10.70
CA LEU A 137 9.07 3.08 10.66
C LEU A 137 8.88 2.40 12.03
N ALA A 138 8.97 3.18 13.11
CA ALA A 138 8.61 2.72 14.45
C ALA A 138 7.10 2.82 14.73
N ALA A 139 6.36 3.57 13.88
CA ALA A 139 4.92 3.79 13.98
C ALA A 139 4.12 2.74 13.19
N SER A 140 3.04 2.22 13.80
CA SER A 140 2.44 0.92 13.45
C SER A 140 1.71 0.84 12.11
N TRP A 141 1.36 1.96 11.45
CA TRP A 141 0.53 1.89 10.24
C TRP A 141 1.25 1.21 9.07
N TRP A 142 2.53 1.54 8.86
CA TRP A 142 3.30 0.99 7.73
C TRP A 142 3.82 -0.43 7.96
N CYS A 143 3.79 -0.93 9.19
CA CYS A 143 4.32 -2.25 9.53
C CYS A 143 3.73 -3.36 8.66
N GLY A 144 2.41 -3.38 8.47
CA GLY A 144 1.74 -4.40 7.65
C GLY A 144 2.25 -4.41 6.20
N SER A 145 2.30 -3.24 5.56
CA SER A 145 2.79 -3.11 4.18
C SER A 145 4.28 -3.44 4.06
N ILE A 146 5.09 -3.07 5.05
CA ILE A 146 6.53 -3.40 5.06
C ILE A 146 6.74 -4.91 5.21
N GLU A 147 6.01 -5.59 6.09
CA GLU A 147 6.10 -7.06 6.24
C GLU A 147 5.64 -7.77 4.95
N GLN A 148 4.52 -7.35 4.36
CA GLN A 148 4.08 -7.88 3.05
C GLN A 148 5.14 -7.66 1.96
N ALA A 149 5.80 -6.50 1.95
CA ALA A 149 6.90 -6.25 1.03
C ALA A 149 8.07 -7.22 1.27
N LYS A 150 8.45 -7.47 2.53
CA LYS A 150 9.54 -8.40 2.87
C LYS A 150 9.24 -9.81 2.36
N ASP A 151 7.99 -10.24 2.49
CA ASP A 151 7.50 -11.55 2.05
C ASP A 151 7.20 -11.65 0.53
N ASP A 152 7.41 -10.57 -0.23
CA ASP A 152 7.11 -10.48 -1.68
C ASP A 152 5.62 -10.72 -1.99
N LEU A 153 4.74 -10.19 -1.12
CA LEU A 153 3.27 -10.35 -1.17
C LEU A 153 2.52 -9.10 -1.65
N LEU A 154 3.24 -8.03 -2.01
CA LEU A 154 2.67 -6.77 -2.53
C LEU A 154 2.60 -6.74 -4.06
#